data_AF-W1IZC4-F1
#
_entry.id   AF-W1IZC4-F1
#
_cell.length_a   1.000
_cell.length_b   1.000
_cell.length_c   1.000
_cell.angle_alpha   90.00
_cell.angle_beta   90.00
_cell.angle_gamma   90.00
#
_symmetry.space_group_name_H-M   'P 1'
#
loop_
_entity.id
_entity.type
_entity.pdbx_description
1 polymer ?
#
loop_
_entity_poly.entity_id
_entity_poly.type
_entity_poly.pdbx_seq_one_letter_code
_entity_poly.pdbx_strand_id
1 'polypeptide(L)'
;MINWLNTLSEYNDAVASDLGIPIIRPENIAQEVRWRKVIEEMYAKELRSSDNQDVVIINVGINTYSMALLYAKVMGYFIISVNDIDNVTLLLKEVREKNIIFITLAHELKVGFVANALEISSNSGKNIGFLCGRTLSGLSYLIAKSLLKPALLEQNEFLIDAPKHKYTSDESQPEKLVKLLSQPAMLKTIRSHGEGSHAKLPSLTVCGLLEETEFPLMPECGCSRLTRRCKRAHGKTQVFYGADIRAYAINYICCNGFNMAGELYPSPVSMILALTEGWPAAVLAPIRPLIAPDHFLSLFRKMAKGKMPLGQIVASLNDACAELGQPFTFALIGDPTLQLSLQDENPSLPESLHEHVEPESNRQIMIGIKKVLEEGIYGYRLLRSIDAWLGETVADKLSCLREKLINIERLALFSLKKYEVSYLQEDKKALVRNNGLIQLLMTQWEKILVSLLHEGREDFDVFDLLHYDQLMNELKIVEPCRRCGTLMEVSSFGQIGGITGCSETYMCRVCGPLAAYRYGGIRLEYLTEKWVARQGERMTVKIRLHTSHIVHPISQRVHLELRGYDKSTGQCFVSEIKTAELKHNNIIRFEFTLDENQGCDLHSIRVIAVSGFDIAFLRIRLACLPK
;
A
#
# COMPACT_ATOMS: atom_id res chain seq x y z
N MET A 1 -7.37 -32.32 -23.76
CA MET A 1 -8.23 -31.34 -24.43
C MET A 1 -7.65 -29.93 -24.24
N ILE A 2 -6.34 -29.77 -24.53
CA ILE A 2 -5.61 -28.51 -24.42
C ILE A 2 -4.79 -28.41 -25.70
N ASN A 3 -5.04 -27.40 -26.52
CA ASN A 3 -4.44 -27.26 -27.84
C ASN A 3 -3.44 -26.11 -27.83
N TRP A 4 -2.17 -26.43 -28.09
CA TRP A 4 -1.07 -25.48 -28.01
C TRP A 4 -0.75 -24.94 -29.40
N LEU A 5 -0.93 -23.63 -29.56
CA LEU A 5 -1.00 -22.93 -30.85
C LEU A 5 0.05 -21.83 -30.91
N ASN A 6 0.49 -21.46 -32.12
CA ASN A 6 1.59 -20.51 -32.31
C ASN A 6 1.11 -19.07 -32.52
N THR A 7 -0.13 -18.89 -32.98
CA THR A 7 -0.65 -17.58 -33.41
C THR A 7 -2.05 -17.29 -32.87
N LEU A 8 -2.43 -16.01 -32.89
CA LEU A 8 -3.81 -15.59 -32.60
C LEU A 8 -4.79 -16.09 -33.68
N SER A 9 -4.36 -16.28 -34.95
CA SER A 9 -5.23 -16.84 -35.99
C SER A 9 -5.62 -18.27 -35.65
N GLU A 10 -4.63 -19.14 -35.38
CA GLU A 10 -4.89 -20.52 -34.95
C GLU A 10 -5.83 -20.57 -33.72
N TYR A 11 -5.65 -19.63 -32.78
CA TYR A 11 -6.51 -19.52 -31.60
C TYR A 11 -7.97 -19.18 -31.99
N ASN A 12 -8.17 -18.21 -32.89
CA ASN A 12 -9.50 -17.86 -33.41
C ASN A 12 -10.17 -19.07 -34.09
N ASP A 13 -9.42 -19.78 -34.93
CA ASP A 13 -9.90 -20.94 -35.68
C ASP A 13 -10.29 -22.09 -34.73
N ALA A 14 -9.51 -22.31 -33.66
CA ALA A 14 -9.80 -23.31 -32.63
C ALA A 14 -11.05 -22.98 -31.79
N VAL A 15 -11.26 -21.70 -31.43
CA VAL A 15 -12.48 -21.23 -30.73
C VAL A 15 -13.72 -21.34 -31.63
N ALA A 16 -13.59 -21.04 -32.92
CA ALA A 16 -14.67 -21.20 -33.89
C ALA A 16 -15.05 -22.67 -34.12
N SER A 17 -14.08 -23.59 -33.99
CA SER A 17 -14.24 -25.02 -34.29
C SER A 17 -14.53 -25.91 -33.07
N ASP A 18 -14.66 -25.34 -31.86
CA ASP A 18 -14.81 -26.06 -30.59
C ASP A 18 -13.74 -27.13 -30.31
N LEU A 19 -12.52 -26.92 -30.83
CA LEU A 19 -11.40 -27.85 -30.68
C LEU A 19 -10.70 -27.68 -29.32
N GLY A 20 -11.44 -28.00 -28.25
CA GLY A 20 -10.96 -27.99 -26.86
C GLY A 20 -10.63 -26.59 -26.34
N ILE A 21 -9.73 -26.51 -25.35
CA ILE A 21 -9.21 -25.23 -24.84
C ILE A 21 -7.92 -24.87 -25.58
N PRO A 22 -7.91 -23.85 -26.45
CA PRO A 22 -6.68 -23.36 -27.04
C PRO A 22 -5.84 -22.54 -26.04
N ILE A 23 -4.51 -22.61 -26.18
CA ILE A 23 -3.51 -21.79 -25.48
C ILE A 23 -2.46 -21.35 -26.50
N ILE A 24 -2.15 -20.06 -26.56
CA ILE A 24 -1.06 -19.54 -27.41
C ILE A 24 0.27 -19.77 -26.67
N ARG A 25 1.24 -20.38 -27.35
CA ARG A 25 2.59 -20.62 -26.80
C ARG A 25 3.26 -19.31 -26.38
N PRO A 26 3.97 -19.27 -25.24
CA PRO A 26 4.91 -18.20 -24.94
C PRO A 26 6.15 -18.33 -25.85
N GLU A 27 6.80 -17.21 -26.17
CA GLU A 27 8.04 -17.19 -26.97
C GLU A 27 9.21 -17.89 -26.25
N ASN A 28 9.16 -17.94 -24.90
CA ASN A 28 10.15 -18.63 -24.08
C ASN A 28 9.75 -20.10 -23.86
N ILE A 29 10.51 -21.02 -24.43
CA ILE A 29 10.30 -22.48 -24.32
C ILE A 29 10.28 -22.96 -22.86
N ALA A 30 11.10 -22.38 -21.97
CA ALA A 30 11.10 -22.74 -20.55
C ALA A 30 9.80 -22.29 -19.83
N GLN A 31 9.14 -21.23 -20.33
CA GLN A 31 7.81 -20.84 -19.88
C GLN A 31 6.74 -21.81 -20.40
N GLU A 32 6.82 -22.29 -21.65
CA GLU A 32 5.90 -23.32 -22.17
C GLU A 32 5.99 -24.62 -21.34
N VAL A 33 7.22 -25.09 -21.08
CA VAL A 33 7.46 -26.29 -20.24
C VAL A 33 6.91 -26.10 -18.82
N ARG A 34 7.07 -24.92 -18.21
CA ARG A 34 6.48 -24.60 -16.91
C ARG A 34 4.95 -24.65 -16.97
N TRP A 35 4.33 -23.99 -17.96
CA TRP A 35 2.87 -23.92 -18.10
C TRP A 35 2.23 -25.28 -18.37
N ARG A 36 2.85 -26.14 -19.19
CA ARG A 36 2.43 -27.54 -19.39
C ARG A 36 2.38 -28.28 -18.05
N LYS A 37 3.47 -28.23 -17.29
CA LYS A 37 3.56 -28.85 -15.96
C LYS A 37 2.50 -28.33 -14.98
N VAL A 38 2.21 -27.02 -14.97
CA VAL A 38 1.14 -26.45 -14.12
C VAL A 38 -0.22 -27.02 -14.50
N ILE A 39 -0.58 -27.04 -15.79
CA ILE A 39 -1.86 -27.60 -16.26
C ILE A 39 -1.96 -29.08 -15.90
N GLU A 40 -0.89 -29.85 -16.08
CA GLU A 40 -0.86 -31.30 -15.83
C GLU A 40 -0.89 -31.68 -14.34
N GLU A 41 -0.26 -30.90 -13.44
CA GLU A 41 -0.21 -31.19 -12.00
C GLU A 41 -1.33 -30.52 -11.17
N MET A 42 -1.96 -29.45 -11.67
CA MET A 42 -2.85 -28.61 -10.86
C MET A 42 -4.30 -28.55 -11.36
N TYR A 43 -4.56 -28.87 -12.62
CA TYR A 43 -5.86 -28.70 -13.26
C TYR A 43 -6.41 -30.02 -13.81
N ALA A 44 -7.68 -30.30 -13.52
CA ALA A 44 -8.38 -31.43 -14.09
C ALA A 44 -8.60 -31.18 -15.59
N LYS A 45 -8.91 -32.25 -16.36
CA LYS A 45 -9.31 -32.12 -17.78
C LYS A 45 -10.79 -31.72 -17.94
N GLU A 46 -11.41 -31.27 -16.85
CA GLU A 46 -12.82 -30.94 -16.72
C GLU A 46 -13.00 -29.42 -16.69
N LEU A 47 -13.95 -28.94 -17.48
CA LEU A 47 -14.37 -27.54 -17.45
C LEU A 47 -15.14 -27.25 -16.15
N ARG A 48 -14.99 -26.02 -15.64
CA ARG A 48 -15.96 -25.42 -14.73
C ARG A 48 -17.26 -25.20 -15.49
N SER A 49 -18.38 -25.30 -14.77
CA SER A 49 -19.68 -24.80 -15.19
C SER A 49 -20.09 -23.65 -14.27
N SER A 50 -21.02 -22.80 -14.74
CA SER A 50 -21.62 -21.73 -13.95
C SER A 50 -23.10 -21.65 -14.25
N ASP A 51 -23.94 -21.94 -13.26
CA ASP A 51 -25.39 -21.75 -13.38
C ASP A 51 -25.79 -20.28 -13.22
N ASN A 52 -24.84 -19.42 -12.81
CA ASN A 52 -25.01 -17.98 -12.68
C ASN A 52 -24.96 -17.30 -14.06
N GLN A 53 -26.11 -16.85 -14.56
CA GLN A 53 -26.23 -16.04 -15.78
C GLN A 53 -26.15 -14.52 -15.52
N ASP A 54 -26.05 -14.09 -14.26
CA ASP A 54 -25.97 -12.69 -13.83
C ASP A 54 -24.52 -12.16 -13.95
N VAL A 55 -23.90 -12.39 -15.12
CA VAL A 55 -22.48 -12.15 -15.40
C VAL A 55 -22.27 -11.59 -16.80
N VAL A 56 -21.59 -10.45 -16.90
CA VAL A 56 -21.13 -9.86 -18.17
C VAL A 56 -19.60 -9.84 -18.26
N ILE A 57 -19.09 -10.16 -19.44
CA ILE A 57 -17.70 -9.99 -19.82
C ILE A 57 -17.58 -8.64 -20.54
N ILE A 58 -16.71 -7.75 -20.04
CA ILE A 58 -16.28 -6.56 -20.78
C ILE A 58 -14.92 -6.88 -21.41
N ASN A 59 -14.93 -7.14 -22.71
CA ASN A 59 -13.72 -7.32 -23.50
C ASN A 59 -13.18 -5.95 -23.94
N VAL A 60 -11.93 -5.64 -23.57
CA VAL A 60 -11.27 -4.38 -23.96
C VAL A 60 -10.13 -4.67 -24.92
N GLY A 61 -10.33 -4.27 -26.19
CA GLY A 61 -9.38 -4.45 -27.29
C GLY A 61 -9.75 -5.58 -28.25
N ILE A 62 -9.43 -5.42 -29.54
CA ILE A 62 -9.80 -6.37 -30.60
C ILE A 62 -9.08 -7.72 -30.47
N ASN A 63 -7.81 -7.71 -30.07
CA ASN A 63 -6.96 -8.91 -30.04
C ASN A 63 -7.31 -9.91 -28.91
N THR A 64 -8.15 -9.51 -27.95
CA THR A 64 -8.59 -10.37 -26.84
C THR A 64 -10.00 -10.95 -27.05
N TYR A 65 -10.73 -10.50 -28.08
CA TYR A 65 -12.14 -10.86 -28.30
C TYR A 65 -12.38 -12.36 -28.34
N SER A 66 -11.55 -13.13 -29.05
CA SER A 66 -11.70 -14.60 -29.14
C SER A 66 -11.46 -15.31 -27.80
N MET A 67 -10.68 -14.70 -26.89
CA MET A 67 -10.46 -15.23 -25.54
C MET A 67 -11.69 -14.98 -24.65
N ALA A 68 -12.32 -13.80 -24.80
CA ALA A 68 -13.61 -13.51 -24.21
C ALA A 68 -14.73 -14.41 -24.77
N LEU A 69 -14.73 -14.68 -26.09
CA LEU A 69 -15.69 -15.56 -26.75
C LEU A 69 -15.60 -17.00 -26.26
N LEU A 70 -14.38 -17.54 -26.09
CA LEU A 70 -14.17 -18.84 -25.47
C LEU A 70 -14.71 -18.87 -24.03
N TYR A 71 -14.38 -17.86 -23.22
CA TYR A 71 -14.81 -17.80 -21.82
C TYR A 71 -16.33 -17.73 -21.69
N ALA A 72 -16.97 -16.87 -22.50
CA ALA A 72 -18.42 -16.74 -22.61
C ALA A 72 -19.10 -18.05 -23.01
N LYS A 73 -18.59 -18.73 -24.04
CA LYS A 73 -19.18 -19.95 -24.60
C LYS A 73 -19.12 -21.13 -23.62
N VAL A 74 -18.06 -21.24 -22.83
CA VAL A 74 -17.92 -22.29 -21.81
C VAL A 74 -18.74 -21.97 -20.55
N MET A 75 -18.76 -20.71 -20.11
CA MET A 75 -19.36 -20.32 -18.83
C MET A 75 -20.83 -19.88 -18.94
N GLY A 76 -21.35 -19.64 -20.15
CA GLY A 76 -22.72 -19.17 -20.40
C GLY A 76 -22.92 -17.66 -20.20
N TYR A 77 -21.87 -16.85 -20.36
CA TYR A 77 -21.86 -15.41 -20.03
C TYR A 77 -22.10 -14.51 -21.25
N PHE A 78 -22.64 -13.31 -21.01
CA PHE A 78 -22.78 -12.29 -22.06
C PHE A 78 -21.46 -11.55 -22.30
N ILE A 79 -21.25 -10.98 -23.50
CA ILE A 79 -20.06 -10.18 -23.85
C ILE A 79 -20.47 -8.80 -24.34
N ILE A 80 -19.90 -7.76 -23.75
CA ILE A 80 -19.84 -6.42 -24.33
C ILE A 80 -18.38 -6.17 -24.74
N SER A 81 -18.17 -5.75 -25.99
CA SER A 81 -16.82 -5.47 -26.50
C SER A 81 -16.65 -3.97 -26.71
N VAL A 82 -15.54 -3.44 -26.21
CA VAL A 82 -15.11 -2.05 -26.42
C VAL A 82 -13.73 -2.04 -27.06
N ASN A 83 -13.49 -1.05 -27.91
CA ASN A 83 -12.20 -0.89 -28.60
C ASN A 83 -11.12 -0.26 -27.70
N ASP A 84 -11.52 0.38 -26.60
CA ASP A 84 -10.71 1.28 -25.79
C ASP A 84 -11.24 1.32 -24.33
N ILE A 85 -10.35 1.61 -23.39
CA ILE A 85 -10.57 1.56 -21.94
C ILE A 85 -11.32 2.80 -21.41
N ASP A 86 -11.14 3.99 -22.00
CA ASP A 86 -11.71 5.24 -21.44
C ASP A 86 -13.25 5.22 -21.42
N ASN A 87 -13.85 4.59 -22.42
CA ASN A 87 -15.30 4.44 -22.58
C ASN A 87 -15.95 3.50 -21.55
N VAL A 88 -15.17 2.61 -20.91
CA VAL A 88 -15.67 1.63 -19.92
C VAL A 88 -16.32 2.30 -18.71
N THR A 89 -15.82 3.48 -18.31
CA THR A 89 -16.30 4.24 -17.13
C THR A 89 -17.79 4.60 -17.22
N LEU A 90 -18.32 4.77 -18.43
CA LEU A 90 -19.75 4.99 -18.67
C LEU A 90 -20.50 3.65 -18.72
N LEU A 91 -20.01 2.70 -19.52
CA LEU A 91 -20.59 1.36 -19.68
C LEU A 91 -20.83 0.64 -18.34
N LEU A 92 -19.90 0.74 -17.39
CA LEU A 92 -20.02 0.14 -16.05
C LEU A 92 -21.28 0.58 -15.28
N LYS A 93 -21.84 1.75 -15.60
CA LYS A 93 -23.06 2.30 -14.99
C LYS A 93 -24.34 1.81 -15.68
N GLU A 94 -24.25 1.38 -16.94
CA GLU A 94 -25.38 0.95 -17.77
C GLU A 94 -25.60 -0.57 -17.74
N VAL A 95 -24.51 -1.34 -17.56
CA VAL A 95 -24.53 -2.77 -17.23
C VAL A 95 -25.53 -3.05 -16.10
N ARG A 96 -26.32 -4.12 -16.21
CA ARG A 96 -27.33 -4.50 -15.20
C ARG A 96 -26.90 -5.68 -14.34
N GLU A 97 -25.97 -6.45 -14.86
CA GLU A 97 -25.43 -7.68 -14.32
C GLU A 97 -24.65 -7.40 -13.01
N LYS A 98 -24.85 -8.25 -12.00
CA LYS A 98 -24.23 -8.11 -10.68
C LYS A 98 -22.75 -8.51 -10.66
N ASN A 99 -22.26 -9.21 -11.69
CA ASN A 99 -20.89 -9.68 -11.75
C ASN A 99 -20.26 -9.24 -13.09
N ILE A 100 -19.10 -8.60 -13.04
CA ILE A 100 -18.39 -8.08 -14.20
C ILE A 100 -17.01 -8.72 -14.30
N ILE A 101 -16.69 -9.27 -15.48
CA ILE A 101 -15.38 -9.85 -15.79
C ILE A 101 -14.72 -9.02 -16.87
N PHE A 102 -13.58 -8.41 -16.57
CA PHE A 102 -12.74 -7.76 -17.58
C PHE A 102 -11.84 -8.76 -18.26
N ILE A 103 -11.82 -8.79 -19.59
CA ILE A 103 -10.87 -9.59 -20.38
C ILE A 103 -10.07 -8.65 -21.29
N THR A 104 -8.77 -8.51 -21.01
CA THR A 104 -7.89 -7.53 -21.67
C THR A 104 -6.40 -7.79 -21.40
N LEU A 105 -5.51 -6.99 -21.98
CA LEU A 105 -4.06 -7.02 -21.71
C LEU A 105 -3.68 -6.13 -20.53
N ALA A 106 -2.61 -6.50 -19.82
CA ALA A 106 -2.21 -5.86 -18.56
C ALA A 106 -1.88 -4.36 -18.66
N HIS A 107 -1.57 -3.83 -19.84
CA HIS A 107 -1.27 -2.40 -20.03
C HIS A 107 -2.50 -1.49 -20.00
N GLU A 108 -3.71 -2.04 -20.21
CA GLU A 108 -4.98 -1.31 -20.03
C GLU A 108 -5.37 -1.17 -18.56
N LEU A 109 -5.04 -2.18 -17.74
CA LEU A 109 -5.41 -2.26 -16.33
C LEU A 109 -4.45 -1.53 -15.39
N LYS A 110 -4.19 -0.25 -15.68
CA LYS A 110 -3.52 0.68 -14.76
C LYS A 110 -4.32 0.74 -13.45
N VAL A 111 -3.64 0.81 -12.31
CA VAL A 111 -4.28 0.86 -10.97
C VAL A 111 -5.29 2.00 -10.86
N GLY A 112 -5.05 3.14 -11.51
CA GLY A 112 -6.02 4.25 -11.57
C GLY A 112 -7.36 3.87 -12.22
N PHE A 113 -7.34 3.08 -13.30
CA PHE A 113 -8.56 2.55 -13.91
C PHE A 113 -9.20 1.49 -13.00
N VAL A 114 -8.42 0.54 -12.49
CA VAL A 114 -8.91 -0.56 -11.64
C VAL A 114 -9.61 -0.02 -10.39
N ALA A 115 -9.05 1.02 -9.77
CA ALA A 115 -9.66 1.68 -8.62
C ALA A 115 -11.01 2.35 -8.95
N ASN A 116 -11.09 3.06 -10.09
CA ASN A 116 -12.34 3.67 -10.57
C ASN A 116 -13.40 2.61 -10.92
N ALA A 117 -12.99 1.49 -11.54
CA ALA A 117 -13.87 0.39 -11.85
C ALA A 117 -14.44 -0.28 -10.57
N LEU A 118 -13.60 -0.52 -9.56
CA LEU A 118 -14.03 -0.99 -8.24
C LEU A 118 -15.01 -0.01 -7.57
N GLU A 119 -14.70 1.28 -7.59
CA GLU A 119 -15.50 2.35 -7.00
C GLU A 119 -16.89 2.44 -7.65
N ILE A 120 -16.99 2.36 -8.99
CA ILE A 120 -18.28 2.31 -9.71
C ILE A 120 -19.04 1.01 -9.45
N SER A 121 -18.35 -0.14 -9.43
CA SER A 121 -18.97 -1.44 -9.15
C SER A 121 -19.54 -1.50 -7.73
N SER A 122 -18.78 -1.07 -6.73
CA SER A 122 -19.19 -1.04 -5.32
C SER A 122 -20.41 -0.13 -5.11
N ASN A 123 -20.39 1.08 -5.66
CA ASN A 123 -21.53 2.01 -5.63
C ASN A 123 -22.78 1.47 -6.36
N SER A 124 -22.62 0.44 -7.20
CA SER A 124 -23.70 -0.24 -7.93
C SER A 124 -24.10 -1.59 -7.31
N GLY A 125 -23.49 -2.01 -6.19
CA GLY A 125 -23.70 -3.34 -5.60
C GLY A 125 -23.19 -4.51 -6.45
N LYS A 126 -22.18 -4.28 -7.29
CA LYS A 126 -21.64 -5.25 -8.26
C LYS A 126 -20.27 -5.80 -7.82
N ASN A 127 -20.06 -7.08 -8.09
CA ASN A 127 -18.77 -7.76 -7.97
C ASN A 127 -17.97 -7.58 -9.27
N ILE A 128 -16.66 -7.41 -9.16
CA ILE A 128 -15.75 -7.22 -10.30
C ILE A 128 -14.53 -8.14 -10.18
N GLY A 129 -14.13 -8.73 -11.31
CA GLY A 129 -12.89 -9.48 -11.46
C GLY A 129 -12.21 -9.17 -12.79
N PHE A 130 -10.90 -9.35 -12.85
CA PHE A 130 -10.07 -9.07 -14.02
C PHE A 130 -9.38 -10.35 -14.48
N LEU A 131 -9.40 -10.65 -15.77
CA LEU A 131 -8.60 -11.70 -16.40
C LEU A 131 -7.67 -11.01 -17.40
N CYS A 132 -6.42 -10.80 -16.98
CA CYS A 132 -5.41 -10.15 -17.80
C CYS A 132 -4.09 -10.92 -17.83
N GLY A 133 -3.39 -10.79 -18.95
CA GLY A 133 -2.01 -11.24 -19.10
C GLY A 133 -1.15 -10.13 -19.68
N ARG A 134 0.18 -10.21 -19.47
CA ARG A 134 1.13 -9.27 -20.08
C ARG A 134 1.14 -9.38 -21.61
N THR A 135 0.97 -10.60 -22.11
CA THR A 135 0.94 -10.98 -23.52
C THR A 135 -0.35 -11.74 -23.83
N LEU A 136 -0.66 -11.91 -25.12
CA LEU A 136 -1.76 -12.79 -25.57
C LEU A 136 -1.57 -14.24 -25.12
N SER A 137 -0.33 -14.74 -25.10
CA SER A 137 0.00 -16.05 -24.55
C SER A 137 -0.32 -16.13 -23.04
N GLY A 138 0.12 -15.16 -22.25
CA GLY A 138 -0.18 -15.10 -20.80
C GLY A 138 -1.69 -15.00 -20.51
N LEU A 139 -2.43 -14.21 -21.30
CA LEU A 139 -3.89 -14.12 -21.17
C LEU A 139 -4.57 -15.44 -21.53
N SER A 140 -4.23 -16.05 -22.68
CA SER A 140 -4.83 -17.33 -23.09
C SER A 140 -4.57 -18.46 -22.09
N TYR A 141 -3.39 -18.45 -21.45
CA TYR A 141 -3.02 -19.39 -20.39
C TYR A 141 -3.81 -19.14 -19.09
N LEU A 142 -4.01 -17.88 -18.69
CA LEU A 142 -4.87 -17.55 -17.55
C LEU A 142 -6.33 -17.96 -17.83
N ILE A 143 -6.85 -17.63 -19.01
CA ILE A 143 -8.20 -18.01 -19.47
C ILE A 143 -8.39 -19.53 -19.38
N ALA A 144 -7.44 -20.33 -19.88
CA ALA A 144 -7.49 -21.78 -19.76
C ALA A 144 -7.53 -22.26 -18.30
N LYS A 145 -6.68 -21.72 -17.42
CA LYS A 145 -6.68 -22.06 -15.99
C LYS A 145 -7.99 -21.66 -15.28
N SER A 146 -8.55 -20.49 -15.62
CA SER A 146 -9.80 -20.01 -15.04
C SER A 146 -11.04 -20.78 -15.55
N LEU A 147 -10.93 -21.50 -16.68
CA LEU A 147 -11.97 -22.40 -17.19
C LEU A 147 -11.88 -23.84 -16.67
N LEU A 148 -10.73 -24.28 -16.15
CA LEU A 148 -10.53 -25.65 -15.66
C LEU A 148 -10.82 -25.79 -14.16
N LYS A 149 -11.32 -26.95 -13.74
CA LYS A 149 -11.40 -27.30 -12.31
C LYS A 149 -10.00 -27.61 -11.75
N PRO A 150 -9.74 -27.38 -10.44
CA PRO A 150 -8.52 -27.87 -9.79
C PRO A 150 -8.50 -29.40 -9.72
N ALA A 151 -7.32 -30.00 -9.88
CA ALA A 151 -7.07 -31.44 -9.71
C ALA A 151 -6.77 -31.85 -8.25
N LEU A 152 -6.83 -30.90 -7.31
CA LEU A 152 -6.43 -31.12 -5.92
C LEU A 152 -7.49 -31.90 -5.14
N LEU A 153 -7.11 -33.10 -4.69
CA LEU A 153 -7.93 -33.93 -3.77
C LEU A 153 -8.05 -33.28 -2.38
N GLU A 154 -6.97 -32.68 -1.89
CA GLU A 154 -6.92 -32.04 -0.57
C GLU A 154 -7.27 -30.54 -0.67
N GLN A 155 -8.33 -30.14 0.04
CA GLN A 155 -8.82 -28.75 0.10
C GLN A 155 -8.02 -27.88 1.08
N ASN A 156 -6.69 -28.01 1.03
CA ASN A 156 -5.78 -27.40 2.00
C ASN A 156 -5.73 -25.87 1.85
N GLU A 157 -5.72 -25.20 3.00
CA GLU A 157 -5.34 -23.80 3.15
C GLU A 157 -3.99 -23.70 3.87
N PHE A 158 -3.11 -22.80 3.41
CA PHE A 158 -1.96 -22.36 4.21
C PHE A 158 -1.97 -20.85 4.45
N LEU A 159 -1.69 -20.45 5.70
CA LEU A 159 -1.46 -19.07 6.11
C LEU A 159 0.05 -18.82 6.28
N ILE A 160 0.54 -17.75 5.66
CA ILE A 160 1.93 -17.32 5.69
C ILE A 160 1.94 -15.86 6.19
N ASP A 161 2.21 -15.65 7.48
CA ASP A 161 2.08 -14.35 8.15
C ASP A 161 3.43 -13.83 8.66
N ALA A 162 4.15 -13.09 7.80
CA ALA A 162 5.49 -12.60 8.10
C ALA A 162 5.58 -11.57 9.23
N PRO A 163 4.68 -10.56 9.36
CA PRO A 163 4.70 -9.62 10.47
C PRO A 163 4.64 -10.25 11.87
N LYS A 164 4.09 -11.48 11.98
CA LYS A 164 4.00 -12.22 13.25
C LYS A 164 4.94 -13.42 13.35
N HIS A 165 5.78 -13.65 12.33
CA HIS A 165 6.53 -14.89 12.14
C HIS A 165 5.67 -16.17 12.25
N LYS A 166 4.36 -16.08 11.93
CA LYS A 166 3.41 -17.17 12.09
C LYS A 166 3.27 -17.97 10.80
N TYR A 167 3.81 -19.17 10.86
CA TYR A 167 3.56 -20.29 9.95
C TYR A 167 2.91 -21.41 10.76
N THR A 168 2.27 -22.37 10.10
CA THR A 168 1.58 -23.48 10.77
C THR A 168 2.57 -24.38 11.52
N SER A 169 2.68 -24.17 12.84
CA SER A 169 3.47 -24.92 13.83
C SER A 169 4.95 -25.18 13.50
N ASP A 170 5.82 -24.61 14.34
CA ASP A 170 7.28 -24.81 14.43
C ASP A 170 8.23 -24.21 13.37
N GLU A 171 8.96 -23.20 13.85
CA GLU A 171 10.30 -22.71 13.46
C GLU A 171 10.48 -21.82 12.21
N SER A 172 11.52 -20.98 12.31
CA SER A 172 11.90 -19.87 11.43
C SER A 172 12.87 -20.24 10.30
N GLN A 173 12.84 -21.48 9.83
CA GLN A 173 13.77 -21.99 8.80
C GLN A 173 13.27 -21.65 7.38
N PRO A 174 14.07 -20.97 6.52
CA PRO A 174 13.64 -20.62 5.16
C PRO A 174 13.33 -21.85 4.30
N GLU A 175 13.95 -23.00 4.56
CA GLU A 175 13.67 -24.27 3.89
C GLU A 175 12.23 -24.75 4.12
N LYS A 176 11.70 -24.59 5.34
CA LYS A 176 10.29 -24.88 5.65
C LYS A 176 9.35 -23.95 4.89
N LEU A 177 9.70 -22.66 4.79
CA LEU A 177 8.92 -21.66 4.07
C LEU A 177 8.93 -21.89 2.55
N VAL A 178 10.09 -22.22 1.97
CA VAL A 178 10.23 -22.63 0.56
C VAL A 178 9.40 -23.89 0.29
N LYS A 179 9.42 -24.89 1.18
CA LYS A 179 8.57 -26.08 1.08
C LYS A 179 7.08 -25.71 1.12
N LEU A 180 6.65 -24.85 2.05
CA LEU A 180 5.25 -24.41 2.18
C LEU A 180 4.76 -23.64 0.96
N LEU A 181 5.59 -22.73 0.40
CA LEU A 181 5.31 -22.04 -0.86
C LEU A 181 5.24 -23.01 -2.05
N SER A 182 6.03 -24.09 -2.04
CA SER A 182 6.09 -25.12 -3.09
C SER A 182 5.07 -26.26 -2.95
N GLN A 183 4.39 -26.43 -1.80
CA GLN A 183 3.38 -27.47 -1.61
C GLN A 183 2.04 -27.04 -2.22
N PRO A 184 1.37 -27.85 -3.07
CA PRO A 184 0.06 -27.51 -3.62
C PRO A 184 -0.99 -27.23 -2.54
N ALA A 185 -1.89 -26.28 -2.81
CA ALA A 185 -2.98 -25.87 -1.92
C ALA A 185 -4.18 -25.36 -2.72
N MET A 186 -5.38 -25.49 -2.16
CA MET A 186 -6.56 -24.81 -2.70
C MET A 186 -6.44 -23.30 -2.51
N LEU A 187 -5.98 -22.88 -1.32
CA LEU A 187 -5.76 -21.48 -0.95
C LEU A 187 -4.38 -21.29 -0.30
N LYS A 188 -3.70 -20.20 -0.68
CA LYS A 188 -2.63 -19.59 0.15
C LYS A 188 -2.98 -18.16 0.51
N THR A 189 -3.00 -17.86 1.81
CA THR A 189 -3.09 -16.50 2.33
C THR A 189 -1.69 -16.05 2.75
N ILE A 190 -1.16 -15.01 2.14
CA ILE A 190 0.22 -14.53 2.35
C ILE A 190 0.16 -13.07 2.80
N ARG A 191 0.43 -12.80 4.09
CA ARG A 191 0.62 -11.44 4.62
C ARG A 191 2.12 -11.16 4.77
N SER A 192 2.60 -10.12 4.07
CA SER A 192 4.03 -9.79 4.01
C SER A 192 4.30 -8.30 3.95
N HIS A 193 5.42 -7.88 4.55
CA HIS A 193 6.03 -6.60 4.19
C HIS A 193 6.59 -6.66 2.77
N GLY A 194 6.66 -5.51 2.09
CA GLY A 194 7.18 -5.46 0.73
C GLY A 194 6.52 -4.37 -0.11
N GLU A 195 6.44 -4.62 -1.41
CA GLU A 195 5.79 -3.77 -2.40
C GLU A 195 5.29 -4.61 -3.58
N GLY A 196 4.53 -4.03 -4.52
CA GLY A 196 3.82 -4.76 -5.58
C GLY A 196 4.67 -5.69 -6.47
N SER A 197 5.98 -5.50 -6.50
CA SER A 197 6.93 -6.34 -7.23
C SER A 197 7.67 -7.37 -6.36
N HIS A 198 7.65 -7.25 -5.03
CA HIS A 198 8.48 -8.06 -4.10
C HIS A 198 7.85 -8.23 -2.71
N ALA A 199 7.79 -9.46 -2.19
CA ALA A 199 7.46 -9.74 -0.79
C ALA A 199 8.70 -10.11 0.02
N LYS A 200 8.87 -9.48 1.19
CA LYS A 200 9.90 -9.77 2.19
C LYS A 200 9.29 -10.67 3.28
N LEU A 201 9.73 -11.91 3.31
CA LEU A 201 9.43 -12.90 4.35
C LEU A 201 10.72 -13.14 5.19
N PRO A 202 10.64 -13.77 6.37
CA PRO A 202 11.81 -14.08 7.18
C PRO A 202 12.81 -14.95 6.40
N SER A 203 14.03 -14.46 6.23
CA SER A 203 15.12 -15.11 5.47
C SER A 203 14.83 -15.43 3.99
N LEU A 204 13.72 -14.95 3.42
CA LEU A 204 13.29 -15.26 2.05
C LEU A 204 12.61 -14.06 1.38
N THR A 205 13.11 -13.67 0.20
CA THR A 205 12.43 -12.68 -0.67
C THR A 205 11.73 -13.40 -1.80
N VAL A 206 10.42 -13.18 -1.96
CA VAL A 206 9.67 -13.59 -3.15
C VAL A 206 9.74 -12.46 -4.17
N CYS A 207 10.15 -12.78 -5.40
CA CYS A 207 10.30 -11.82 -6.49
C CYS A 207 9.24 -12.05 -7.59
N GLY A 208 8.59 -10.96 -8.01
CA GLY A 208 7.61 -10.94 -9.11
C GLY A 208 8.25 -10.80 -10.50
N LEU A 209 9.51 -11.19 -10.70
CA LEU A 209 10.18 -11.06 -12.00
C LEU A 209 9.52 -11.99 -13.04
N LEU A 210 9.07 -11.41 -14.15
CA LEU A 210 8.34 -12.11 -15.22
C LEU A 210 9.29 -12.76 -16.24
N GLU A 211 10.41 -12.09 -16.52
CA GLU A 211 11.42 -12.49 -17.51
C GLU A 211 12.64 -13.17 -16.85
N GLU A 212 13.72 -13.40 -17.60
CA GLU A 212 14.94 -14.02 -17.04
C GLU A 212 15.87 -13.01 -16.33
N THR A 213 15.79 -11.74 -16.70
CA THR A 213 16.55 -10.61 -16.12
C THR A 213 15.72 -9.34 -16.12
N GLU A 214 15.78 -8.55 -15.05
CA GLU A 214 15.10 -7.25 -14.96
C GLU A 214 15.73 -6.21 -15.90
N PHE A 215 17.06 -6.23 -16.04
CA PHE A 215 17.82 -5.34 -16.91
C PHE A 215 18.80 -6.18 -17.76
N PRO A 216 18.45 -6.56 -19.01
CA PRO A 216 19.29 -7.44 -19.83
C PRO A 216 20.71 -6.94 -20.09
N LEU A 217 20.93 -5.62 -20.07
CA LEU A 217 22.24 -4.99 -20.30
C LEU A 217 23.09 -4.85 -19.02
N MET A 218 22.48 -4.96 -17.83
CA MET A 218 23.13 -4.88 -16.51
C MET A 218 22.43 -5.83 -15.52
N PRO A 219 22.49 -7.17 -15.69
CA PRO A 219 21.72 -8.12 -14.89
C PRO A 219 22.01 -8.06 -13.38
N GLU A 220 23.20 -7.61 -13.00
CA GLU A 220 23.62 -7.36 -11.63
C GLU A 220 22.87 -6.18 -10.97
N CYS A 221 22.41 -5.18 -11.72
CA CYS A 221 21.70 -4.02 -11.18
C CYS A 221 20.24 -4.30 -10.80
N GLY A 222 19.73 -5.51 -11.05
CA GLY A 222 18.33 -5.87 -10.81
C GLY A 222 18.10 -7.31 -10.36
N CYS A 223 16.90 -7.81 -10.61
CA CYS A 223 16.54 -9.22 -10.41
C CYS A 223 16.96 -10.10 -11.60
N SER A 224 17.31 -11.36 -11.35
CA SER A 224 17.65 -12.34 -12.39
C SER A 224 17.30 -13.76 -11.94
N ARG A 225 16.60 -14.52 -12.79
CA ARG A 225 16.33 -15.95 -12.57
C ARG A 225 17.59 -16.79 -12.75
N LEU A 226 18.37 -16.49 -13.79
CA LEU A 226 19.60 -17.22 -14.15
C LEU A 226 20.61 -17.29 -13.00
N THR A 227 20.80 -16.17 -12.28
CA THR A 227 21.72 -16.10 -11.12
C THR A 227 21.00 -16.26 -9.77
N ARG A 228 19.68 -16.54 -9.79
CA ARG A 228 18.77 -16.54 -8.64
C ARG A 228 18.89 -15.29 -7.75
N ARG A 229 19.14 -14.13 -8.36
CA ARG A 229 19.33 -12.82 -7.72
C ARG A 229 18.02 -12.04 -7.64
N CYS A 230 17.86 -11.28 -6.58
CA CYS A 230 16.83 -10.25 -6.45
C CYS A 230 17.43 -9.01 -5.79
N LYS A 231 17.18 -7.81 -6.31
CA LYS A 231 17.65 -6.54 -5.71
C LYS A 231 17.08 -6.25 -4.32
N ARG A 232 16.07 -7.01 -3.88
CA ARG A 232 15.45 -6.97 -2.54
C ARG A 232 15.86 -8.14 -1.65
N ALA A 233 16.91 -8.88 -2.00
CA ALA A 233 17.48 -9.97 -1.19
C ALA A 233 18.93 -9.63 -0.80
N HIS A 234 19.19 -9.57 0.51
CA HIS A 234 20.46 -9.08 1.08
C HIS A 234 21.05 -10.07 2.07
N GLY A 235 22.38 -10.07 2.21
CA GLY A 235 23.10 -10.97 3.10
C GLY A 235 22.85 -12.44 2.79
N LYS A 236 22.11 -13.14 3.66
CA LYS A 236 21.77 -14.57 3.52
C LYS A 236 20.33 -14.83 3.07
N THR A 237 19.58 -13.79 2.68
CA THR A 237 18.19 -13.93 2.23
C THR A 237 18.09 -14.73 0.94
N GLN A 238 17.37 -15.84 0.95
CA GLN A 238 17.15 -16.67 -0.24
C GLN A 238 16.15 -16.00 -1.20
N VAL A 239 16.14 -16.42 -2.47
CA VAL A 239 15.20 -15.91 -3.50
C VAL A 239 14.27 -17.01 -3.99
N PHE A 240 12.97 -16.72 -3.92
CA PHE A 240 11.87 -17.49 -4.51
C PHE A 240 11.15 -16.62 -5.56
N TYR A 241 10.40 -17.21 -6.50
CA TYR A 241 9.65 -16.45 -7.51
C TYR A 241 8.15 -16.65 -7.35
N GLY A 242 7.36 -15.60 -7.65
CA GLY A 242 5.89 -15.68 -7.60
C GLY A 242 5.33 -16.80 -8.48
N ALA A 243 5.93 -17.00 -9.66
CA ALA A 243 5.53 -18.05 -10.60
C ALA A 243 5.69 -19.48 -10.08
N ASP A 244 6.45 -19.69 -8.99
CA ASP A 244 6.68 -20.98 -8.36
C ASP A 244 5.78 -21.22 -7.12
N ILE A 245 4.95 -20.25 -6.71
CA ILE A 245 4.03 -20.40 -5.56
C ILE A 245 2.83 -21.28 -5.98
N ARG A 246 2.75 -22.48 -5.39
CA ARG A 246 1.79 -23.52 -5.80
C ARG A 246 0.47 -23.42 -5.03
N ALA A 247 -0.50 -22.67 -5.55
CA ALA A 247 -1.88 -22.66 -5.06
C ALA A 247 -2.87 -22.41 -6.20
N TYR A 248 -4.12 -22.83 -6.05
CA TYR A 248 -5.18 -22.59 -7.05
C TYR A 248 -5.74 -21.16 -6.92
N ALA A 249 -5.96 -20.70 -5.67
CA ALA A 249 -6.22 -19.31 -5.34
C ALA A 249 -5.19 -18.76 -4.34
N ILE A 250 -4.88 -17.46 -4.43
CA ILE A 250 -4.03 -16.75 -3.47
C ILE A 250 -4.73 -15.49 -2.95
N ASN A 251 -4.59 -15.22 -1.65
CA ASN A 251 -4.84 -13.90 -1.08
C ASN A 251 -3.48 -13.29 -0.69
N TYR A 252 -3.00 -12.34 -1.49
CA TYR A 252 -1.68 -11.72 -1.36
C TYR A 252 -1.79 -10.34 -0.72
N ILE A 253 -1.60 -10.31 0.60
CA ILE A 253 -1.69 -9.10 1.42
C ILE A 253 -0.29 -8.50 1.59
N CYS A 254 0.07 -7.62 0.67
CA CYS A 254 1.31 -6.84 0.67
C CYS A 254 1.02 -5.47 0.06
N CYS A 255 1.69 -4.41 0.50
CA CYS A 255 1.47 -3.05 -0.01
C CYS A 255 1.59 -2.98 -1.55
N ASN A 256 0.57 -2.44 -2.23
CA ASN A 256 0.44 -2.39 -3.69
C ASN A 256 0.52 -3.77 -4.37
N GLY A 257 0.14 -4.86 -3.68
CA GLY A 257 0.28 -6.23 -4.18
C GLY A 257 -0.35 -6.48 -5.55
N PHE A 258 -1.40 -5.72 -5.90
CA PHE A 258 -1.93 -5.59 -7.25
C PHE A 258 -1.25 -4.38 -7.93
N ASN A 259 -0.24 -4.64 -8.75
CA ASN A 259 0.44 -3.63 -9.58
C ASN A 259 0.87 -4.26 -10.91
N MET A 260 0.63 -3.58 -12.03
CA MET A 260 1.06 -4.05 -13.35
C MET A 260 2.55 -3.74 -13.59
N ALA A 261 3.21 -4.58 -14.39
CA ALA A 261 4.60 -4.34 -14.79
C ALA A 261 4.68 -3.04 -15.62
N GLY A 262 5.67 -2.20 -15.36
CA GLY A 262 5.78 -0.87 -15.96
C GLY A 262 5.17 0.29 -15.15
N GLU A 263 4.20 0.05 -14.26
CA GLU A 263 3.43 1.13 -13.60
C GLU A 263 4.16 1.75 -12.39
N LEU A 264 4.58 0.94 -11.41
CA LEU A 264 5.42 1.43 -10.31
C LEU A 264 6.87 1.70 -10.73
N TYR A 265 7.42 0.87 -11.61
CA TYR A 265 8.80 0.88 -12.11
C TYR A 265 8.80 0.53 -13.60
N PRO A 266 9.70 1.10 -14.43
CA PRO A 266 9.86 0.73 -15.83
C PRO A 266 10.65 -0.59 -15.96
N SER A 267 10.15 -1.68 -15.35
CA SER A 267 10.82 -2.98 -15.34
C SER A 267 9.82 -4.16 -15.34
N PRO A 268 10.22 -5.36 -15.83
CA PRO A 268 9.33 -6.51 -16.01
C PRO A 268 9.08 -7.28 -14.68
N VAL A 269 8.72 -6.57 -13.62
CA VAL A 269 8.55 -7.12 -12.26
C VAL A 269 7.18 -6.74 -11.69
N SER A 270 6.31 -7.73 -11.50
CA SER A 270 4.96 -7.59 -10.94
C SER A 270 4.59 -8.89 -10.23
N MET A 271 4.27 -8.84 -8.93
CA MET A 271 3.90 -10.05 -8.21
C MET A 271 2.59 -10.63 -8.75
N ILE A 272 1.59 -9.78 -9.02
CA ILE A 272 0.27 -10.23 -9.47
C ILE A 272 0.36 -10.97 -10.81
N LEU A 273 1.13 -10.46 -11.76
CA LEU A 273 1.38 -11.13 -13.05
C LEU A 273 2.31 -12.33 -12.91
N ALA A 274 3.29 -12.33 -12.00
CA ALA A 274 4.15 -13.49 -11.77
C ALA A 274 3.36 -14.67 -11.20
N LEU A 275 2.41 -14.39 -10.28
CA LEU A 275 1.48 -15.39 -9.77
C LEU A 275 0.57 -15.90 -10.89
N THR A 276 -0.05 -15.03 -11.70
CA THR A 276 -1.04 -15.46 -12.72
C THR A 276 -0.41 -16.07 -13.97
N GLU A 277 0.84 -15.75 -14.32
CA GLU A 277 1.67 -16.53 -15.26
C GLU A 277 2.29 -17.80 -14.59
N GLY A 278 2.03 -18.03 -13.30
CA GLY A 278 2.41 -19.20 -12.52
C GLY A 278 1.26 -20.19 -12.31
N TRP A 279 1.05 -20.62 -11.06
CA TRP A 279 0.07 -21.67 -10.70
C TRP A 279 -1.38 -21.19 -10.57
N PRO A 280 -1.72 -20.11 -9.83
CA PRO A 280 -3.12 -19.73 -9.57
C PRO A 280 -4.01 -19.48 -10.79
N ALA A 281 -5.30 -19.78 -10.64
CA ALA A 281 -6.39 -19.30 -11.49
C ALA A 281 -7.04 -18.00 -10.96
N ALA A 282 -6.79 -17.67 -9.69
CA ALA A 282 -7.27 -16.45 -9.05
C ALA A 282 -6.28 -15.90 -8.01
N VAL A 283 -6.14 -14.58 -7.92
CA VAL A 283 -5.37 -13.87 -6.90
C VAL A 283 -6.10 -12.61 -6.44
N LEU A 284 -6.37 -12.51 -5.13
CA LEU A 284 -6.68 -11.26 -4.45
C LEU A 284 -5.38 -10.53 -4.11
N ALA A 285 -5.35 -9.21 -4.29
CA ALA A 285 -4.31 -8.36 -3.71
C ALA A 285 -4.79 -6.90 -3.57
N PRO A 286 -4.20 -6.09 -2.67
CA PRO A 286 -4.55 -4.69 -2.54
C PRO A 286 -3.87 -3.84 -3.62
N ILE A 287 -4.60 -2.89 -4.19
CA ILE A 287 -4.14 -1.95 -5.23
C ILE A 287 -3.32 -0.77 -4.67
N ARG A 288 -3.22 -0.68 -3.33
CA ARG A 288 -2.60 0.42 -2.58
C ARG A 288 -1.79 -0.10 -1.38
N PRO A 289 -1.07 0.75 -0.61
CA PRO A 289 -0.44 0.33 0.63
C PRO A 289 -1.48 -0.01 1.68
N LEU A 290 -1.29 -1.12 2.40
CA LEU A 290 -2.26 -1.61 3.37
C LEU A 290 -1.54 -2.19 4.59
N ILE A 291 -1.76 -1.59 5.76
CA ILE A 291 -1.43 -2.20 7.06
C ILE A 291 -2.62 -3.07 7.46
N ALA A 292 -2.66 -4.30 6.97
CA ALA A 292 -3.82 -5.19 7.13
C ALA A 292 -3.93 -5.76 8.55
N PRO A 293 -4.97 -5.40 9.34
CA PRO A 293 -5.20 -5.99 10.66
C PRO A 293 -5.61 -7.46 10.55
N ASP A 294 -5.57 -8.18 11.67
CA ASP A 294 -5.90 -9.61 11.68
C ASP A 294 -7.35 -9.90 11.29
N HIS A 295 -8.28 -8.94 11.49
CA HIS A 295 -9.68 -9.15 11.15
C HIS A 295 -9.89 -9.31 9.63
N PHE A 296 -9.05 -8.71 8.76
CA PHE A 296 -9.10 -8.98 7.31
C PHE A 296 -8.73 -10.42 6.96
N LEU A 297 -7.73 -10.99 7.66
CA LEU A 297 -7.38 -12.40 7.52
C LEU A 297 -8.57 -13.27 7.96
N SER A 298 -9.13 -13.02 9.15
CA SER A 298 -10.28 -13.77 9.67
C SER A 298 -11.51 -13.66 8.76
N LEU A 299 -11.83 -12.47 8.25
CA LEU A 299 -12.95 -12.20 7.36
C LEU A 299 -12.81 -12.98 6.04
N PHE A 300 -11.67 -12.83 5.35
CA PHE A 300 -11.40 -13.54 4.10
C PHE A 300 -11.52 -15.06 4.28
N ARG A 301 -10.87 -15.60 5.32
CA ARG A 301 -10.86 -17.04 5.60
C ARG A 301 -12.26 -17.58 5.90
N LYS A 302 -13.03 -16.87 6.73
CA LYS A 302 -14.41 -17.22 7.06
C LYS A 302 -15.31 -17.25 5.83
N MET A 303 -15.22 -16.23 4.96
CA MET A 303 -16.01 -16.18 3.73
C MET A 303 -15.61 -17.25 2.72
N ALA A 304 -14.31 -17.55 2.59
CA ALA A 304 -13.80 -18.59 1.70
C ALA A 304 -14.18 -20.01 2.18
N LYS A 305 -14.17 -20.27 3.50
CA LYS A 305 -14.71 -21.50 4.11
C LYS A 305 -16.22 -21.63 3.89
N GLY A 306 -16.96 -20.53 4.08
CA GLY A 306 -18.39 -20.41 3.76
C GLY A 306 -18.74 -20.41 2.26
N LYS A 307 -17.79 -20.72 1.37
CA LYS A 307 -17.94 -20.83 -0.09
C LYS A 307 -18.50 -19.56 -0.77
N MET A 308 -18.25 -18.38 -0.21
CA MET A 308 -18.62 -17.13 -0.87
C MET A 308 -17.87 -16.97 -2.21
N PRO A 309 -18.53 -16.46 -3.27
CA PRO A 309 -17.85 -16.11 -4.51
C PRO A 309 -16.76 -15.06 -4.25
N LEU A 310 -15.57 -15.22 -4.85
CA LEU A 310 -14.40 -14.36 -4.59
C LEU A 310 -14.70 -12.86 -4.75
N GLY A 311 -15.57 -12.49 -5.69
CA GLY A 311 -16.00 -11.10 -5.88
C GLY A 311 -16.74 -10.50 -4.68
N GLN A 312 -17.57 -11.31 -3.99
CA GLN A 312 -18.22 -10.89 -2.74
C GLN A 312 -17.21 -10.77 -1.59
N ILE A 313 -16.16 -11.60 -1.59
CA ILE A 313 -15.07 -11.48 -0.60
C ILE A 313 -14.24 -10.20 -0.85
N VAL A 314 -14.04 -9.81 -2.12
CA VAL A 314 -13.46 -8.48 -2.44
C VAL A 314 -14.36 -7.36 -1.91
N ALA A 315 -15.67 -7.43 -2.12
CA ALA A 315 -16.61 -6.42 -1.64
C ALA A 315 -16.53 -6.25 -0.12
N SER A 316 -16.74 -7.31 0.67
CA SER A 316 -16.70 -7.21 2.13
C SER A 316 -15.32 -6.87 2.71
N LEU A 317 -14.22 -7.22 2.04
CA LEU A 317 -12.89 -6.70 2.40
C LEU A 317 -12.76 -5.19 2.10
N ASN A 318 -13.37 -4.71 1.02
CA ASN A 318 -13.39 -3.29 0.68
C ASN A 318 -14.28 -2.47 1.61
N ASP A 319 -15.39 -3.03 2.07
CA ASP A 319 -16.26 -2.45 3.10
C ASP A 319 -15.50 -2.33 4.44
N ALA A 320 -14.86 -3.42 4.90
CA ALA A 320 -14.05 -3.39 6.12
C ALA A 320 -12.79 -2.49 5.98
N CYS A 321 -12.25 -2.31 4.77
CA CYS A 321 -11.22 -1.29 4.53
C CYS A 321 -11.80 0.13 4.54
N ALA A 322 -13.06 0.34 4.13
CA ALA A 322 -13.72 1.64 4.17
C ALA A 322 -13.90 2.16 5.61
N GLU A 323 -14.20 1.26 6.55
CA GLU A 323 -14.25 1.55 8.00
C GLU A 323 -12.89 2.05 8.54
N LEU A 324 -11.78 1.60 7.94
CA LEU A 324 -10.42 2.09 8.23
C LEU A 324 -9.97 3.25 7.31
N GLY A 325 -10.88 3.82 6.50
CA GLY A 325 -10.60 4.94 5.62
C GLY A 325 -9.93 4.62 4.28
N GLN A 326 -9.96 3.36 3.85
CA GLN A 326 -9.32 2.86 2.63
C GLN A 326 -10.30 2.06 1.73
N PRO A 327 -11.48 2.62 1.36
CA PRO A 327 -12.49 1.95 0.53
C PRO A 327 -11.92 1.59 -0.84
N PHE A 328 -12.33 0.45 -1.41
CA PHE A 328 -11.85 -0.08 -2.71
C PHE A 328 -10.36 -0.48 -2.70
N THR A 329 -9.88 -1.06 -1.59
CA THR A 329 -8.47 -1.46 -1.44
C THR A 329 -8.09 -2.71 -2.22
N PHE A 330 -8.92 -3.76 -2.23
CA PHE A 330 -8.66 -5.05 -2.85
C PHE A 330 -9.21 -5.14 -4.28
N ALA A 331 -8.45 -5.82 -5.14
CA ALA A 331 -8.84 -6.26 -6.46
C ALA A 331 -8.60 -7.77 -6.63
N LEU A 332 -9.32 -8.38 -7.56
CA LEU A 332 -9.23 -9.80 -7.93
C LEU A 332 -8.74 -9.92 -9.38
N ILE A 333 -7.56 -10.51 -9.61
CA ILE A 333 -7.33 -11.18 -10.91
C ILE A 333 -7.95 -12.57 -10.81
N GLY A 334 -8.98 -12.85 -11.60
CA GLY A 334 -9.76 -14.06 -11.53
C GLY A 334 -11.25 -13.80 -11.81
N ASP A 335 -12.02 -14.87 -11.77
CA ASP A 335 -13.46 -14.88 -11.94
C ASP A 335 -14.16 -14.52 -10.60
N PRO A 336 -15.00 -13.46 -10.54
CA PRO A 336 -15.68 -13.05 -9.32
C PRO A 336 -16.73 -14.07 -8.85
N THR A 337 -17.19 -14.96 -9.72
CA THR A 337 -18.13 -16.05 -9.37
C THR A 337 -17.45 -17.26 -8.76
N LEU A 338 -16.11 -17.37 -8.86
CA LEU A 338 -15.36 -18.51 -8.37
C LEU A 338 -15.57 -18.67 -6.86
N GLN A 339 -16.04 -19.85 -6.43
CA GLN A 339 -16.13 -20.24 -5.03
C GLN A 339 -14.97 -21.16 -4.68
N LEU A 340 -14.40 -20.98 -3.48
CA LEU A 340 -13.47 -21.94 -2.90
C LEU A 340 -14.24 -22.95 -2.06
N SER A 341 -13.77 -24.19 -1.99
CA SER A 341 -14.21 -25.15 -0.97
C SER A 341 -13.02 -25.40 -0.04
N LEU A 342 -13.20 -25.08 1.24
CA LEU A 342 -12.23 -25.20 2.32
C LEU A 342 -12.95 -25.76 3.56
N GLN A 343 -12.20 -26.30 4.53
CA GLN A 343 -12.76 -26.89 5.75
C GLN A 343 -12.91 -25.87 6.88
N ASP A 344 -13.97 -25.98 7.68
CA ASP A 344 -14.46 -24.88 8.54
C ASP A 344 -13.98 -24.91 10.00
N GLU A 345 -13.71 -23.74 10.59
CA GLU A 345 -13.27 -23.59 12.01
C GLU A 345 -13.67 -22.20 12.58
N ASN A 346 -14.18 -22.17 13.83
CA ASN A 346 -14.61 -20.98 14.61
C ASN A 346 -13.51 -20.49 15.58
N PRO A 347 -13.51 -19.25 16.18
CA PRO A 347 -14.67 -18.50 16.73
C PRO A 347 -14.63 -16.93 16.56
N SER A 348 -15.21 -16.15 17.49
CA SER A 348 -15.50 -14.68 17.41
C SER A 348 -15.31 -13.89 18.73
N LEU A 349 -15.24 -12.53 18.68
CA LEU A 349 -15.34 -11.54 19.81
C LEU A 349 -15.61 -10.08 19.30
N PRO A 350 -16.11 -9.11 20.12
CA PRO A 350 -16.45 -7.71 19.70
C PRO A 350 -15.78 -6.54 20.51
N GLU A 351 -16.18 -5.28 20.23
CA GLU A 351 -15.61 -3.96 20.66
C GLU A 351 -16.74 -2.90 20.95
N SER A 352 -16.62 -1.60 21.33
CA SER A 352 -15.57 -0.57 21.67
C SER A 352 -16.23 0.61 22.50
N LEU A 353 -15.68 1.86 22.60
CA LEU A 353 -16.39 3.21 22.66
C LEU A 353 -15.54 4.44 23.18
N HIS A 354 -16.15 5.66 23.26
CA HIS A 354 -15.53 7.03 23.30
C HIS A 354 -15.85 7.87 24.60
N GLU A 355 -15.89 9.23 24.78
CA GLU A 355 -15.82 10.45 23.93
C GLU A 355 -15.57 11.83 24.68
N HIS A 356 -15.27 12.90 23.91
CA HIS A 356 -15.57 14.37 24.06
C HIS A 356 -15.03 15.35 25.17
N VAL A 357 -15.27 16.68 24.94
CA VAL A 357 -14.51 17.90 25.41
C VAL A 357 -15.39 19.20 25.40
N GLU A 358 -15.07 20.27 26.17
CA GLU A 358 -15.68 21.65 26.05
C GLU A 358 -14.77 22.85 26.57
N PRO A 359 -15.14 24.18 26.61
CA PRO A 359 -14.25 25.27 26.13
C PRO A 359 -13.97 26.50 27.08
N GLU A 360 -14.02 27.76 26.58
CA GLU A 360 -12.80 28.58 26.42
C GLU A 360 -13.01 30.15 26.36
N SER A 361 -12.51 30.96 27.33
CA SER A 361 -12.49 32.45 27.14
C SER A 361 -11.52 33.37 27.95
N ASN A 362 -10.56 32.91 28.78
CA ASN A 362 -9.56 33.80 29.44
C ASN A 362 -8.47 34.34 28.46
N ARG A 363 -8.89 34.80 27.28
CA ARG A 363 -8.59 34.01 26.08
C ARG A 363 -7.18 34.11 25.52
N GLN A 364 -6.46 35.24 25.49
CA GLN A 364 -5.28 35.37 24.59
C GLN A 364 -3.91 34.93 25.14
N ILE A 365 -3.44 35.42 26.28
CA ILE A 365 -2.20 34.86 26.88
C ILE A 365 -2.47 33.43 27.36
N MET A 366 -3.69 33.17 27.83
CA MET A 366 -4.15 31.81 28.09
C MET A 366 -4.54 31.07 26.79
N ILE A 367 -4.52 31.65 25.59
CA ILE A 367 -4.50 30.88 24.32
C ILE A 367 -3.08 30.38 24.19
N GLY A 368 -2.05 31.21 24.34
CA GLY A 368 -0.67 30.73 24.34
C GLY A 368 -0.44 29.57 25.32
N ILE A 369 -1.01 29.66 26.52
CA ILE A 369 -0.80 28.67 27.59
C ILE A 369 -1.83 27.52 27.60
N LYS A 370 -3.12 27.76 27.36
CA LYS A 370 -4.10 26.66 27.18
C LYS A 370 -3.83 25.92 25.88
N LYS A 371 -3.48 26.59 24.77
CA LYS A 371 -3.04 25.93 23.55
C LYS A 371 -1.82 25.05 23.81
N VAL A 372 -0.84 25.47 24.62
CA VAL A 372 0.25 24.57 25.03
C VAL A 372 -0.22 23.32 25.81
N LEU A 373 -1.39 23.34 26.45
CA LEU A 373 -2.00 22.19 27.13
C LEU A 373 -2.91 21.37 26.20
N GLU A 374 -3.79 22.02 25.44
CA GLU A 374 -4.62 21.44 24.38
C GLU A 374 -3.76 20.70 23.34
N GLU A 375 -2.63 21.30 22.96
CA GLU A 375 -1.63 20.73 22.06
C GLU A 375 -0.70 19.76 22.80
N GLY A 376 -0.51 19.92 24.12
CA GLY A 376 0.18 18.98 24.99
C GLY A 376 -0.49 17.60 25.01
N ILE A 377 -1.81 17.54 24.79
CA ILE A 377 -2.54 16.29 24.53
C ILE A 377 -2.00 15.59 23.28
N TYR A 378 -1.70 16.31 22.17
CA TYR A 378 -1.03 15.71 21.02
C TYR A 378 0.42 15.34 21.33
N GLY A 379 1.11 16.11 22.18
CA GLY A 379 2.39 15.73 22.77
C GLY A 379 2.33 14.34 23.43
N TYR A 380 1.34 14.07 24.28
CA TYR A 380 1.16 12.75 24.90
C TYR A 380 0.71 11.67 23.92
N ARG A 381 -0.24 11.96 23.02
CA ARG A 381 -0.71 11.01 22.00
C ARG A 381 0.41 10.56 21.07
N LEU A 382 1.24 11.52 20.64
CA LEU A 382 2.45 11.28 19.88
C LEU A 382 3.43 10.43 20.69
N LEU A 383 3.75 10.80 21.94
CA LEU A 383 4.67 10.01 22.75
C LEU A 383 4.15 8.60 23.05
N ARG A 384 2.82 8.40 23.18
CA ARG A 384 2.18 7.09 23.27
C ARG A 384 2.33 6.29 21.97
N SER A 385 2.17 6.93 20.83
CA SER A 385 2.33 6.30 19.51
C SER A 385 3.80 5.93 19.24
N ILE A 386 4.75 6.80 19.59
CA ILE A 386 6.19 6.50 19.46
C ILE A 386 6.59 5.36 20.41
N ASP A 387 6.11 5.35 21.66
CA ASP A 387 6.38 4.28 22.64
C ASP A 387 5.83 2.92 22.17
N ALA A 388 4.61 2.89 21.61
CA ALA A 388 4.00 1.69 21.04
C ALA A 388 4.75 1.11 19.81
N TRP A 389 5.51 1.94 19.10
CA TRP A 389 6.23 1.54 17.88
C TRP A 389 7.74 1.28 18.10
N LEU A 390 8.42 2.05 18.95
CA LEU A 390 9.88 1.96 19.15
C LEU A 390 10.27 1.25 20.45
N GLY A 391 9.37 1.24 21.45
CA GLY A 391 9.55 0.55 22.73
C GLY A 391 10.85 0.89 23.47
N GLU A 392 11.46 -0.12 24.08
CA GLU A 392 12.65 0.00 24.93
C GLU A 392 13.86 0.64 24.21
N THR A 393 13.94 0.55 22.88
CA THR A 393 15.13 0.95 22.10
C THR A 393 15.47 2.44 22.18
N VAL A 394 14.52 3.26 22.64
CA VAL A 394 14.62 4.72 22.75
C VAL A 394 14.15 5.23 24.12
N ALA A 395 14.10 4.35 25.12
CA ALA A 395 13.50 4.62 26.44
C ALA A 395 14.03 5.90 27.10
N ASP A 396 15.35 6.17 27.06
CA ASP A 396 15.95 7.38 27.64
C ASP A 396 15.45 8.66 26.97
N LYS A 397 15.28 8.65 25.65
CA LYS A 397 14.78 9.82 24.89
C LYS A 397 13.28 10.01 25.06
N LEU A 398 12.50 8.93 25.10
CA LEU A 398 11.08 8.99 25.47
C LEU A 398 10.89 9.48 26.91
N SER A 399 11.71 9.02 27.85
CA SER A 399 11.74 9.49 29.24
C SER A 399 12.05 10.98 29.32
N CYS A 400 13.08 11.45 28.60
CA CYS A 400 13.41 12.87 28.55
C CYS A 400 12.28 13.70 27.89
N LEU A 401 11.68 13.25 26.79
CA LEU A 401 10.53 13.94 26.17
C LEU A 401 9.31 14.00 27.10
N ARG A 402 9.03 12.92 27.85
CA ARG A 402 8.00 12.87 28.90
C ARG A 402 8.30 13.87 30.01
N GLU A 403 9.55 13.93 30.51
CA GLU A 403 9.99 14.88 31.52
C GLU A 403 9.87 16.34 31.04
N LYS A 404 10.24 16.64 29.79
CA LYS A 404 10.06 17.98 29.20
C LYS A 404 8.59 18.34 29.04
N LEU A 405 7.74 17.42 28.58
CA LEU A 405 6.29 17.65 28.45
C LEU A 405 5.66 17.91 29.82
N ILE A 406 5.91 17.05 30.82
CA ILE A 406 5.41 17.23 32.19
C ILE A 406 5.86 18.57 32.78
N ASN A 407 7.10 19.02 32.52
CA ASN A 407 7.58 20.33 32.97
C ASN A 407 6.92 21.51 32.22
N ILE A 408 6.68 21.38 30.91
CA ILE A 408 5.92 22.36 30.11
C ILE A 408 4.51 22.50 30.68
N GLU A 409 3.80 21.39 30.89
CA GLU A 409 2.45 21.39 31.42
C GLU A 409 2.37 21.88 32.86
N ARG A 410 3.32 21.49 33.73
CA ARG A 410 3.37 21.98 35.11
C ARG A 410 3.55 23.50 35.17
N LEU A 411 4.38 24.07 34.30
CA LEU A 411 4.52 25.53 34.16
C LEU A 411 3.27 26.18 33.57
N ALA A 412 2.61 25.52 32.60
CA ALA A 412 1.38 26.00 31.99
C ALA A 412 0.21 26.00 32.99
N LEU A 413 -0.09 24.87 33.63
CA LEU A 413 -1.10 24.72 34.68
C LEU A 413 -0.85 25.63 35.89
N PHE A 414 0.40 25.78 36.34
CA PHE A 414 0.73 26.75 37.39
C PHE A 414 0.41 28.19 36.95
N SER A 415 0.63 28.51 35.68
CA SER A 415 0.32 29.83 35.12
C SER A 415 -1.18 30.05 34.92
N LEU A 416 -1.93 29.02 34.49
CA LEU A 416 -3.40 29.05 34.45
C LEU A 416 -3.97 29.30 35.86
N LYS A 417 -3.60 28.45 36.82
CA LYS A 417 -4.08 28.53 38.20
C LYS A 417 -3.71 29.84 38.89
N LYS A 418 -2.53 30.41 38.60
CA LYS A 418 -2.16 31.72 39.17
C LYS A 418 -2.99 32.87 38.58
N TYR A 419 -3.31 32.81 37.29
CA TYR A 419 -4.23 33.75 36.63
C TYR A 419 -5.67 33.62 37.16
N GLU A 420 -6.13 32.41 37.44
CA GLU A 420 -7.49 32.14 37.96
C GLU A 420 -7.67 32.60 39.42
N VAL A 421 -6.61 32.60 40.22
CA VAL A 421 -6.66 32.90 41.66
C VAL A 421 -6.28 34.35 42.00
N SER A 422 -5.57 35.08 41.12
CA SER A 422 -5.12 36.45 41.41
C SER A 422 -4.97 37.35 40.17
N TYR A 423 -5.42 38.59 40.30
CA TYR A 423 -5.33 39.66 39.29
C TYR A 423 -4.27 40.72 39.62
N LEU A 424 -3.31 40.44 40.51
CA LEU A 424 -2.30 41.42 40.93
C LEU A 424 -1.23 41.66 39.84
N GLN A 425 -0.68 42.86 39.80
CA GLN A 425 0.25 43.30 38.74
C GLN A 425 1.57 42.49 38.72
N GLU A 426 1.95 41.87 39.83
CA GLU A 426 3.11 40.99 39.93
C GLU A 426 2.87 39.61 39.28
N ASP A 427 1.62 39.13 39.26
CA ASP A 427 1.27 37.88 38.59
C ASP A 427 1.46 37.97 37.08
N LYS A 428 1.23 39.16 36.49
CA LYS A 428 1.56 39.45 35.09
C LYS A 428 3.06 39.31 34.79
N LYS A 429 3.95 39.66 35.72
CA LYS A 429 5.41 39.43 35.58
C LYS A 429 5.75 37.94 35.64
N ALA A 430 5.13 37.20 36.56
CA ALA A 430 5.31 35.75 36.68
C ALA A 430 4.81 35.01 35.43
N LEU A 431 3.66 35.40 34.89
CA LEU A 431 3.04 34.86 33.68
C LEU A 431 3.97 35.00 32.46
N VAL A 432 4.53 36.19 32.23
CA VAL A 432 5.50 36.44 31.15
C VAL A 432 6.77 35.61 31.32
N ARG A 433 7.32 35.51 32.54
CA ARG A 433 8.50 34.69 32.83
C ARG A 433 8.25 33.20 32.55
N ASN A 434 7.12 32.67 33.00
CA ASN A 434 6.76 31.27 32.82
C ASN A 434 6.53 30.93 31.33
N ASN A 435 5.92 31.83 30.56
CA ASN A 435 5.81 31.68 29.11
C ASN A 435 7.20 31.58 28.43
N GLY A 436 8.17 32.39 28.86
CA GLY A 436 9.56 32.28 28.37
C GLY A 436 10.23 30.93 28.68
N LEU A 437 9.94 30.34 29.84
CA LEU A 437 10.42 29.00 30.20
C LEU A 437 9.74 27.90 29.38
N ILE A 438 8.43 28.01 29.13
CA ILE A 438 7.68 27.10 28.25
C ILE A 438 8.29 27.09 26.84
N GLN A 439 8.56 28.27 26.27
CA GLN A 439 9.20 28.41 24.95
C GLN A 439 10.60 27.76 24.89
N LEU A 440 11.40 27.91 25.95
CA LEU A 440 12.73 27.29 26.05
C LEU A 440 12.64 25.75 26.13
N LEU A 441 11.72 25.23 26.93
CA LEU A 441 11.49 23.78 27.05
C LEU A 441 10.92 23.20 25.76
N MET A 442 10.05 23.93 25.04
CA MET A 442 9.55 23.55 23.72
C MET A 442 10.72 23.39 22.73
N THR A 443 11.64 24.36 22.67
CA THR A 443 12.83 24.28 21.81
C THR A 443 13.76 23.12 22.18
N GLN A 444 13.72 22.63 23.43
CA GLN A 444 14.41 21.39 23.82
C GLN A 444 13.64 20.15 23.34
N TRP A 445 12.32 20.11 23.56
CA TRP A 445 11.43 19.01 23.16
C TRP A 445 11.45 18.79 21.64
N GLU A 446 11.31 19.84 20.82
CA GLU A 446 11.38 19.79 19.35
C GLU A 446 12.68 19.12 18.86
N LYS A 447 13.82 19.49 19.44
CA LYS A 447 15.14 18.97 19.08
C LYS A 447 15.33 17.51 19.48
N ILE A 448 14.88 17.14 20.68
CA ILE A 448 14.94 15.75 21.14
C ILE A 448 14.00 14.89 20.29
N LEU A 449 12.82 15.39 19.92
CA LEU A 449 11.90 14.70 19.02
C LEU A 449 12.50 14.51 17.63
N VAL A 450 13.02 15.55 16.98
CA VAL A 450 13.66 15.38 15.66
C VAL A 450 14.86 14.45 15.72
N SER A 451 15.67 14.52 16.79
CA SER A 451 16.75 13.54 17.03
C SER A 451 16.23 12.12 17.26
N LEU A 452 15.04 11.94 17.83
CA LEU A 452 14.40 10.64 18.03
C LEU A 452 13.81 10.09 16.73
N LEU A 453 13.15 10.91 15.91
CA LEU A 453 12.67 10.51 14.58
C LEU A 453 13.84 10.19 13.63
N HIS A 454 14.97 10.90 13.79
CA HIS A 454 16.25 10.65 13.12
C HIS A 454 16.95 9.35 13.55
N GLU A 455 16.79 8.92 14.80
CA GLU A 455 17.33 7.64 15.27
C GLU A 455 16.31 6.49 15.16
N GLY A 456 15.06 6.81 14.79
CA GLY A 456 14.05 5.85 14.40
C GLY A 456 14.54 4.92 13.28
N ARG A 457 14.19 3.64 13.42
CA ARG A 457 14.51 2.55 12.49
C ARG A 457 13.80 2.73 11.13
N GLU A 458 14.27 2.01 10.10
CA GLU A 458 13.73 2.08 8.73
C GLU A 458 12.22 1.76 8.63
N ASP A 459 11.74 0.83 9.47
CA ASP A 459 10.39 0.30 9.56
C ASP A 459 9.38 1.26 10.23
N PHE A 460 9.87 2.33 10.85
CA PHE A 460 9.05 3.40 11.43
C PHE A 460 8.69 4.45 10.37
N ASP A 461 7.42 4.53 9.94
CA ASP A 461 6.95 5.59 9.03
C ASP A 461 6.20 6.68 9.80
N VAL A 462 6.79 7.89 9.85
CA VAL A 462 6.23 9.07 10.55
C VAL A 462 4.89 9.54 9.96
N PHE A 463 4.52 9.05 8.78
CA PHE A 463 3.17 9.17 8.23
C PHE A 463 2.09 8.56 9.15
N ASP A 464 2.38 7.40 9.75
CA ASP A 464 1.40 6.65 10.55
C ASP A 464 1.15 7.34 11.89
N LEU A 465 2.18 7.91 12.51
CA LEU A 465 2.08 8.67 13.79
C LEU A 465 1.03 9.79 13.78
N LEU A 466 0.74 10.37 12.61
CA LEU A 466 -0.18 11.50 12.45
C LEU A 466 -1.67 11.09 12.49
N HIS A 467 -1.97 9.79 12.38
CA HIS A 467 -3.34 9.28 12.37
C HIS A 467 -3.55 7.97 13.16
N TYR A 468 -2.48 7.36 13.71
CA TYR A 468 -2.50 6.07 14.41
C TYR A 468 -3.54 5.94 15.55
N ASP A 469 -3.84 7.03 16.25
CA ASP A 469 -4.84 7.06 17.35
C ASP A 469 -6.13 7.83 17.02
N GLN A 470 -6.40 8.02 15.73
CA GLN A 470 -7.50 8.81 15.21
C GLN A 470 -8.40 7.99 14.27
N LEU A 471 -9.71 8.13 14.43
CA LEU A 471 -10.67 7.57 13.47
C LEU A 471 -10.68 8.42 12.19
N MET A 472 -10.76 7.78 11.03
CA MET A 472 -11.03 8.52 9.79
C MET A 472 -12.48 9.02 9.81
N ASN A 473 -12.67 10.23 9.29
CA ASN A 473 -13.91 10.99 9.33
C ASN A 473 -14.40 11.29 7.91
N GLU A 474 -13.49 11.73 7.02
CA GLU A 474 -13.83 12.07 5.64
C GLU A 474 -12.76 11.53 4.70
N LEU A 475 -13.18 11.07 3.51
CA LEU A 475 -12.30 10.74 2.40
C LEU A 475 -12.69 11.58 1.17
N LYS A 476 -11.73 12.29 0.60
CA LYS A 476 -11.89 13.03 -0.65
C LYS A 476 -10.97 12.47 -1.73
N ILE A 477 -11.49 12.39 -2.96
CA ILE A 477 -10.65 12.18 -4.15
C ILE A 477 -10.29 13.55 -4.72
N VAL A 478 -8.99 13.79 -4.94
CA VAL A 478 -8.44 15.06 -5.42
C VAL A 478 -7.63 14.85 -6.71
N GLU A 479 -6.90 15.87 -7.17
CA GLU A 479 -6.21 15.84 -8.46
C GLU A 479 -5.24 14.64 -8.62
N PRO A 480 -5.01 14.16 -9.85
CA PRO A 480 -4.06 13.07 -10.12
C PRO A 480 -2.66 13.30 -9.56
N CYS A 481 -2.05 12.23 -9.05
CA CYS A 481 -0.68 12.25 -8.57
C CYS A 481 0.28 12.60 -9.71
N ARG A 482 1.01 13.72 -9.56
CA ARG A 482 1.97 14.25 -10.55
C ARG A 482 3.05 13.27 -11.01
N ARG A 483 3.28 12.17 -10.29
CA ARG A 483 4.24 11.11 -10.66
C ARG A 483 3.65 10.02 -11.57
N CYS A 484 2.37 9.65 -11.42
CA CYS A 484 1.82 8.44 -12.05
C CYS A 484 0.40 8.58 -12.62
N GLY A 485 -0.21 9.77 -12.61
CA GLY A 485 -1.54 10.02 -13.18
C GLY A 485 -2.72 9.35 -12.44
N THR A 486 -2.45 8.57 -11.40
CA THR A 486 -3.49 7.96 -10.55
C THR A 486 -4.05 8.98 -9.58
N LEU A 487 -5.37 9.00 -9.42
CA LEU A 487 -6.09 9.83 -8.45
C LEU A 487 -5.49 9.74 -7.03
N MET A 488 -5.50 10.87 -6.32
CA MET A 488 -5.04 10.95 -4.93
C MET A 488 -6.22 10.95 -3.97
N GLU A 489 -6.03 10.28 -2.84
CA GLU A 489 -6.93 10.24 -1.69
C GLU A 489 -6.43 11.23 -0.63
N VAL A 490 -7.36 12.03 -0.11
CA VAL A 490 -7.15 12.89 1.06
C VAL A 490 -8.07 12.39 2.16
N SER A 491 -7.47 11.76 3.17
CA SER A 491 -8.18 11.25 4.35
C SER A 491 -8.06 12.25 5.50
N SER A 492 -9.20 12.73 5.98
CA SER A 492 -9.32 13.57 7.17
C SER A 492 -9.60 12.67 8.38
N PHE A 493 -8.78 12.76 9.42
CA PHE A 493 -8.94 12.03 10.68
C PHE A 493 -9.28 12.99 11.83
N GLY A 494 -9.96 12.48 12.87
CA GLY A 494 -10.48 13.30 13.98
C GLY A 494 -11.89 13.83 13.74
N GLN A 495 -12.57 14.29 14.79
CA GLN A 495 -14.02 14.59 14.77
C GLN A 495 -14.38 15.87 13.97
N ILE A 496 -15.49 15.84 13.22
CA ILE A 496 -16.03 17.00 12.49
C ILE A 496 -16.21 18.18 13.45
N GLY A 497 -15.72 19.36 13.07
CA GLY A 497 -15.82 20.58 13.89
C GLY A 497 -14.79 20.68 15.01
N GLY A 498 -14.01 19.62 15.29
CA GLY A 498 -12.84 19.69 16.16
C GLY A 498 -11.73 20.54 15.53
N ILE A 499 -11.64 21.81 15.91
CA ILE A 499 -10.62 22.75 15.41
C ILE A 499 -9.21 22.28 15.77
N THR A 500 -9.06 21.56 16.89
CA THR A 500 -7.80 21.01 17.38
C THR A 500 -7.71 19.51 17.12
N GLY A 501 -6.59 19.08 16.53
CA GLY A 501 -6.18 17.67 16.52
C GLY A 501 -6.49 16.87 15.26
N CYS A 502 -7.44 17.29 14.43
CA CYS A 502 -7.72 16.62 13.16
C CYS A 502 -6.49 16.64 12.25
N SER A 503 -6.27 15.57 11.48
CA SER A 503 -5.16 15.48 10.52
C SER A 503 -5.64 15.22 9.10
N GLU A 504 -4.92 15.74 8.11
CA GLU A 504 -5.10 15.46 6.69
C GLU A 504 -3.92 14.62 6.21
N THR A 505 -4.20 13.46 5.63
CA THR A 505 -3.19 12.62 4.97
C THR A 505 -3.45 12.55 3.47
N TYR A 506 -2.39 12.65 2.67
CA TYR A 506 -2.41 12.59 1.22
C TYR A 506 -1.75 11.28 0.79
N MET A 507 -2.54 10.37 0.22
CA MET A 507 -2.08 9.08 -0.30
C MET A 507 -2.41 8.96 -1.78
N CYS A 508 -1.43 8.59 -2.60
CA CYS A 508 -1.71 8.13 -3.96
C CYS A 508 -1.90 6.61 -3.93
N ARG A 509 -3.00 6.11 -4.51
CA ARG A 509 -3.29 4.67 -4.60
C ARG A 509 -2.06 3.88 -5.11
N VAL A 510 -1.33 4.40 -6.11
CA VAL A 510 -0.06 3.80 -6.60
C VAL A 510 1.18 4.23 -5.81
N CYS A 511 1.49 5.52 -5.66
CA CYS A 511 2.78 5.95 -5.09
C CYS A 511 2.90 5.75 -3.56
N GLY A 512 1.77 5.49 -2.90
CA GLY A 512 1.59 5.39 -1.46
C GLY A 512 1.54 6.74 -0.76
N PRO A 513 1.87 6.81 0.54
CA PRO A 513 1.95 8.06 1.29
C PRO A 513 2.75 9.13 0.57
N LEU A 514 2.18 10.33 0.43
CA LEU A 514 2.80 11.51 -0.19
C LEU A 514 3.01 12.64 0.81
N ALA A 515 2.02 12.94 1.65
CA ALA A 515 2.17 13.91 2.73
C ALA A 515 1.20 13.59 3.87
N ALA A 516 1.47 14.06 5.08
CA ALA A 516 0.50 14.10 6.16
C ALA A 516 0.81 15.30 7.06
N TYR A 517 -0.22 15.93 7.61
CA TYR A 517 -0.06 17.01 8.57
C TYR A 517 -1.33 17.19 9.41
N ARG A 518 -1.20 17.85 10.55
CA ARG A 518 -2.35 18.24 11.37
C ARG A 518 -3.04 19.48 10.78
N TYR A 519 -4.37 19.51 10.73
CA TYR A 519 -5.13 20.66 10.24
C TYR A 519 -4.76 21.92 11.02
N GLY A 520 -4.46 23.01 10.31
CA GLY A 520 -3.94 24.24 10.89
C GLY A 520 -2.46 24.22 11.32
N GLY A 521 -1.79 23.06 11.33
CA GLY A 521 -0.37 22.93 11.67
C GLY A 521 0.60 23.40 10.57
N ILE A 522 1.79 22.82 10.53
CA ILE A 522 2.69 22.93 9.37
C ILE A 522 2.17 22.02 8.26
N ARG A 523 2.17 22.49 7.01
CA ARG A 523 2.10 21.67 5.79
C ARG A 523 3.39 21.81 5.00
N LEU A 524 3.81 20.75 4.33
CA LEU A 524 4.99 20.74 3.47
C LEU A 524 4.58 20.59 1.99
N GLU A 525 5.24 21.30 1.09
CA GLU A 525 5.06 21.14 -0.37
C GLU A 525 6.43 20.96 -1.05
N TYR A 526 6.51 19.99 -1.96
CA TYR A 526 7.68 19.73 -2.79
C TYR A 526 7.66 20.58 -4.06
N LEU A 527 8.70 21.41 -4.27
CA LEU A 527 8.79 22.35 -5.40
C LEU A 527 9.76 21.90 -6.52
N THR A 528 10.14 20.62 -6.59
CA THR A 528 11.17 20.18 -7.55
C THR A 528 10.57 19.21 -8.56
N GLU A 529 10.65 19.55 -9.85
CA GLU A 529 9.94 18.84 -10.93
C GLU A 529 10.65 17.56 -11.39
N LYS A 530 11.87 17.31 -10.90
CA LYS A 530 12.69 16.17 -11.29
C LYS A 530 12.38 14.94 -10.43
N TRP A 531 11.76 13.93 -11.04
CA TRP A 531 11.35 12.65 -10.42
C TRP A 531 12.28 11.47 -10.74
N VAL A 532 13.28 11.70 -11.59
CA VAL A 532 14.26 10.71 -12.07
C VAL A 532 15.65 11.35 -12.02
N ALA A 533 16.66 10.63 -11.56
CA ALA A 533 18.05 11.10 -11.53
C ALA A 533 19.03 9.95 -11.80
N ARG A 534 20.28 10.26 -12.17
CA ARG A 534 21.31 9.23 -12.39
C ARG A 534 22.21 9.03 -11.17
N GLN A 535 22.76 7.83 -11.04
CA GLN A 535 23.96 7.58 -10.24
C GLN A 535 25.04 8.65 -10.50
N GLY A 536 25.64 9.19 -9.43
CA GLY A 536 26.60 10.30 -9.49
C GLY A 536 26.00 11.70 -9.66
N GLU A 537 24.68 11.85 -9.85
CA GLU A 537 24.06 13.17 -10.06
C GLU A 537 23.84 13.95 -8.74
N ARG A 538 24.17 15.25 -8.76
CA ARG A 538 23.85 16.19 -7.68
C ARG A 538 22.39 16.62 -7.75
N MET A 539 21.66 16.38 -6.66
CA MET A 539 20.25 16.69 -6.50
C MET A 539 20.04 17.88 -5.55
N THR A 540 18.97 18.64 -5.80
CA THR A 540 18.51 19.74 -4.93
C THR A 540 17.02 19.58 -4.65
N VAL A 541 16.69 19.20 -3.41
CA VAL A 541 15.29 19.08 -2.95
C VAL A 541 14.85 20.41 -2.35
N LYS A 542 13.88 21.06 -3.02
CA LYS A 542 13.26 22.33 -2.58
C LYS A 542 11.92 22.04 -1.88
N ILE A 543 11.81 22.42 -0.62
CA ILE A 543 10.60 22.27 0.21
C ILE A 543 10.05 23.66 0.55
N ARG A 544 8.75 23.89 0.32
CA ARG A 544 8.04 25.07 0.80
C ARG A 544 7.33 24.73 2.11
N LEU A 545 7.49 25.60 3.10
CA LEU A 545 6.75 25.61 4.34
C LEU A 545 5.43 26.36 4.16
N HIS A 546 4.32 25.64 4.33
CA HIS A 546 3.01 26.23 4.54
C HIS A 546 2.73 26.25 6.03
N THR A 547 2.50 27.43 6.59
CA THR A 547 1.99 27.58 7.95
C THR A 547 0.63 28.25 7.84
N SER A 548 -0.36 27.80 8.61
CA SER A 548 -1.62 28.55 8.69
C SER A 548 -1.38 29.96 9.26
N HIS A 549 -2.34 30.87 9.07
CA HIS A 549 -2.32 32.20 9.69
C HIS A 549 -2.75 32.17 11.17
N ILE A 550 -2.30 31.15 11.91
CA ILE A 550 -2.44 31.10 13.37
C ILE A 550 -1.76 32.33 13.97
N VAL A 551 -2.54 33.14 14.69
CA VAL A 551 -2.10 34.42 15.28
C VAL A 551 -0.98 34.22 16.32
N HIS A 552 -0.94 33.04 16.97
CA HIS A 552 0.03 32.67 17.99
C HIS A 552 0.48 31.20 17.79
N PRO A 553 1.54 30.92 17.01
CA PRO A 553 2.11 29.58 16.92
C PRO A 553 2.89 29.26 18.20
N ILE A 554 2.92 27.98 18.60
CA ILE A 554 3.61 27.53 19.83
C ILE A 554 5.13 27.75 19.75
N SER A 555 5.70 27.74 18.54
CA SER A 555 7.12 28.00 18.29
C SER A 555 7.29 29.01 17.17
N GLN A 556 8.45 29.65 17.13
CA GLN A 556 8.87 30.56 16.04
C GLN A 556 9.88 29.90 15.09
N ARG A 557 10.15 28.60 15.31
CA ARG A 557 11.12 27.80 14.57
C ARG A 557 10.46 26.53 14.07
N VAL A 558 11.07 25.97 13.03
CA VAL A 558 10.76 24.62 12.56
C VAL A 558 12.07 23.86 12.36
N HIS A 559 12.11 22.66 12.91
CA HIS A 559 13.19 21.72 12.76
C HIS A 559 12.79 20.71 11.68
N LEU A 560 13.51 20.69 10.56
CA LEU A 560 13.27 19.77 9.46
C LEU A 560 14.36 18.72 9.40
N GLU A 561 13.96 17.48 9.16
CA GLU A 561 14.83 16.40 8.76
C GLU A 561 14.51 15.99 7.31
N LEU A 562 15.53 15.76 6.50
CA LEU A 562 15.43 14.96 5.27
C LEU A 562 16.21 13.66 5.46
N ARG A 563 15.59 12.52 5.11
CA ARG A 563 16.23 11.20 4.99
C ARG A 563 15.92 10.59 3.63
N GLY A 564 16.94 10.27 2.85
CA GLY A 564 16.82 9.47 1.63
C GLY A 564 17.17 8.02 1.91
N TYR A 565 16.26 7.11 1.57
CA TYR A 565 16.48 5.67 1.64
C TYR A 565 16.48 5.04 0.26
N ASP A 566 17.45 4.18 -0.02
CA ASP A 566 17.39 3.21 -1.11
C ASP A 566 16.42 2.09 -0.70
N LYS A 567 15.27 2.01 -1.37
CA LYS A 567 14.28 0.95 -1.15
C LYS A 567 14.84 -0.47 -1.35
N SER A 568 15.88 -0.60 -2.17
CA SER A 568 16.40 -1.89 -2.57
C SER A 568 17.17 -2.54 -1.43
N THR A 569 18.15 -1.81 -0.90
CA THR A 569 19.04 -2.20 0.22
C THR A 569 18.45 -1.91 1.61
N GLY A 570 17.55 -0.92 1.73
CA GLY A 570 17.16 -0.28 2.99
C GLY A 570 18.05 0.92 3.34
N GLN A 571 19.26 1.00 2.76
CA GLN A 571 20.31 1.92 3.20
C GLN A 571 19.91 3.39 3.10
N CYS A 572 20.10 4.12 4.20
CA CYS A 572 20.01 5.57 4.20
C CYS A 572 21.23 6.16 3.45
N PHE A 573 20.98 6.93 2.40
CA PHE A 573 22.01 7.48 1.51
C PHE A 573 22.20 9.00 1.65
N VAL A 574 21.25 9.69 2.28
CA VAL A 574 21.38 11.09 2.71
C VAL A 574 20.57 11.28 3.98
N SER A 575 21.14 11.95 4.98
CA SER A 575 20.42 12.40 6.17
C SER A 575 20.90 13.81 6.52
N GLU A 576 20.01 14.79 6.55
CA GLU A 576 20.36 16.19 6.80
C GLU A 576 19.27 16.86 7.66
N ILE A 577 19.66 17.51 8.76
CA ILE A 577 18.75 18.25 9.65
C ILE A 577 18.99 19.76 9.48
N LYS A 578 17.92 20.53 9.30
CA LYS A 578 17.96 22.00 9.21
C LYS A 578 17.03 22.63 10.23
N THR A 579 17.40 23.79 10.73
CA THR A 579 16.53 24.64 11.55
C THR A 579 16.24 25.91 10.76
N ALA A 580 14.97 26.29 10.68
CA ALA A 580 14.53 27.50 10.00
C ALA A 580 13.53 28.29 10.86
N GLU A 581 13.28 29.53 10.46
CA GLU A 581 12.22 30.36 11.02
C GLU A 581 10.86 29.90 10.48
N LEU A 582 9.84 29.83 11.36
CA LEU A 582 8.49 29.39 11.03
C LEU A 582 7.73 30.50 10.27
N LYS A 583 8.04 30.65 8.98
CA LYS A 583 7.43 31.63 8.08
C LYS A 583 6.65 30.94 6.95
N HIS A 584 5.41 31.39 6.74
CA HIS A 584 4.59 30.99 5.60
C HIS A 584 5.32 31.27 4.27
N ASN A 585 5.24 30.33 3.32
CA ASN A 585 5.96 30.32 2.03
C ASN A 585 7.50 30.33 2.12
N ASN A 586 8.11 30.10 3.28
CA ASN A 586 9.57 29.95 3.39
C ASN A 586 10.05 28.71 2.61
N ILE A 587 11.14 28.83 1.84
CA ILE A 587 11.65 27.76 0.95
C ILE A 587 13.00 27.26 1.45
N ILE A 588 13.04 26.00 1.84
CA ILE A 588 14.22 25.31 2.38
C ILE A 588 14.79 24.40 1.29
N ARG A 589 16.12 24.31 1.24
CA ARG A 589 16.87 23.56 0.22
C ARG A 589 17.78 22.55 0.89
N PHE A 590 17.70 21.30 0.43
CA PHE A 590 18.58 20.19 0.79
C PHE A 590 19.36 19.79 -0.47
N GLU A 591 20.65 19.52 -0.34
CA GLU A 591 21.54 19.26 -1.47
C GLU A 591 22.45 18.08 -1.18
N PHE A 592 22.50 17.12 -2.09
CA PHE A 592 23.25 15.88 -1.97
C PHE A 592 23.58 15.31 -3.35
N THR A 593 24.44 14.30 -3.40
CA THR A 593 24.76 13.54 -4.62
C THR A 593 24.26 12.12 -4.46
N LEU A 594 23.71 11.52 -5.51
CA LEU A 594 23.44 10.07 -5.52
C LEU A 594 24.75 9.32 -5.68
N ASP A 595 25.03 8.38 -4.77
CA ASP A 595 26.21 7.51 -4.82
C ASP A 595 26.17 6.65 -6.09
N GLU A 596 27.32 6.37 -6.69
CA GLU A 596 27.41 5.51 -7.88
C GLU A 596 27.03 4.05 -7.56
N ASN A 597 27.03 3.66 -6.28
CA ASN A 597 26.68 2.33 -5.79
C ASN A 597 25.20 2.18 -5.37
N GLN A 598 24.37 3.22 -5.46
CA GLN A 598 22.94 3.13 -5.11
C GLN A 598 22.15 2.25 -6.09
N GLY A 599 21.20 1.46 -5.57
CA GLY A 599 20.38 0.58 -6.39
C GLY A 599 19.47 1.31 -7.38
N CYS A 600 19.26 0.73 -8.56
CA CYS A 600 18.40 1.29 -9.62
C CYS A 600 16.88 1.09 -9.31
N ASP A 601 16.45 1.54 -8.14
CA ASP A 601 15.10 1.37 -7.58
C ASP A 601 14.49 2.76 -7.24
N LEU A 602 13.26 2.76 -6.69
CA LEU A 602 12.61 3.97 -6.19
C LEU A 602 13.16 4.36 -4.83
N HIS A 603 14.09 5.30 -4.82
CA HIS A 603 14.50 5.97 -3.60
C HIS A 603 13.31 6.69 -2.95
N SER A 604 13.26 6.60 -1.62
CA SER A 604 12.22 7.17 -0.78
C SER A 604 12.83 8.29 0.08
N ILE A 605 12.69 9.53 -0.38
CA ILE A 605 13.11 10.70 0.39
C ILE A 605 11.94 11.09 1.30
N ARG A 606 12.06 10.80 2.59
CA ARG A 606 11.16 11.29 3.65
C ARG A 606 11.65 12.67 4.10
N VAL A 607 10.76 13.64 4.21
CA VAL A 607 11.01 14.93 4.88
C VAL A 607 10.01 15.05 6.02
N ILE A 608 10.52 15.33 7.21
CA ILE A 608 9.76 15.52 8.44
C ILE A 608 10.01 16.95 8.92
N ALA A 609 8.98 17.62 9.43
CA ALA A 609 9.11 18.94 10.05
C ALA A 609 8.39 18.98 11.39
N VAL A 610 9.03 19.60 12.40
CA VAL A 610 8.54 19.69 13.78
C VAL A 610 8.57 21.14 14.27
N SER A 611 7.48 21.60 14.89
CA SER A 611 7.35 22.94 15.51
C SER A 611 6.29 22.88 16.61
N GLY A 612 6.63 23.27 17.84
CA GLY A 612 5.76 23.00 18.97
C GLY A 612 5.48 21.50 19.08
N PHE A 613 4.21 21.12 19.17
CA PHE A 613 3.76 19.73 19.10
C PHE A 613 3.29 19.29 17.69
N ASP A 614 3.36 20.16 16.68
CA ASP A 614 3.02 19.82 15.30
C ASP A 614 4.13 19.00 14.63
N ILE A 615 3.72 17.92 13.95
CA ILE A 615 4.52 17.21 12.94
C ILE A 615 3.90 17.44 11.56
N ALA A 616 4.74 17.59 10.56
CA ALA A 616 4.38 17.42 9.15
C ALA A 616 5.31 16.42 8.47
N PHE A 617 4.74 15.59 7.60
CA PHE A 617 5.43 14.57 6.82
C PHE A 617 5.24 14.84 5.31
N LEU A 618 6.28 14.59 4.53
CA LEU A 618 6.29 14.67 3.07
C LEU A 618 7.19 13.58 2.51
N ARG A 619 6.73 12.88 1.47
CA ARG A 619 7.45 11.78 0.82
C ARG A 619 7.63 12.04 -0.65
N ILE A 620 8.89 12.15 -1.05
CA ILE A 620 9.32 12.32 -2.42
C ILE A 620 9.80 10.95 -2.93
N ARG A 621 9.30 10.54 -4.09
CA ARG A 621 9.73 9.31 -4.78
C ARG A 621 10.69 9.71 -5.90
N LEU A 622 11.90 9.18 -5.88
CA LEU A 622 12.94 9.45 -6.87
C LEU A 622 13.35 8.13 -7.53
N ALA A 623 13.15 7.99 -8.84
CA ALA A 623 13.72 6.86 -9.57
C ALA A 623 15.22 7.12 -9.81
N CYS A 624 16.08 6.20 -9.37
CA CYS A 624 17.49 6.24 -9.77
C CYS A 624 17.67 5.39 -11.03
N LEU A 625 18.34 5.97 -12.02
CA LEU A 625 18.83 5.27 -13.21
C LEU A 625 20.33 4.98 -13.08
N PRO A 626 20.82 3.91 -13.71
CA PRO A 626 22.25 3.72 -13.90
C PRO A 626 22.85 4.88 -14.72
N LYS A 627 24.18 5.01 -14.61
CA LYS A 627 24.98 6.13 -15.10
C LYS A 627 24.88 6.41 -16.61
#